data_AF-C7RHT3-F1
#
_entry.id   AF-C7RHT3-F1
#
_cell.length_a   1.000
_cell.length_b   1.000
_cell.length_c   1.000
_cell.angle_alpha   90.00
_cell.angle_beta   90.00
_cell.angle_gamma   90.00
#
_symmetry.space_group_name_H-M   'P 1'
#
loop_
_entity.id
_entity.type
_entity.pdbx_description
1 polymer ?
#
loop_
_entity_poly.entity_id
_entity_poly.type
_entity_poly.pdbx_seq_one_letter_code
_entity_poly.pdbx_strand_id
1 'polypeptide(L)'
;MAVEKMHLVNITSRLNNLDDFLEDIIELGDIEPVDAFNQVASRAFSIKASKENVELTEDISTISSFERSDKSIIDKLNLLKDLFKIDSSASENPKHISESDIDSLYNDLKALIDRKNKLIEEKNILEEYKDNLEVLNRYGIDIRKIKNLNYFDHRFGEVSKDGRYILKNNYDNLPSLILHLDGSLDDISLGYLDELIALDKETSKLRTDTDNIVSNEKANTFDVIAQLDKKYSSLTKDKSDEVYSNILSEGELRKKEIEDEYKQMKDKLDRIYENYSEDIVSDISSSILEEGNK
;
A
#
# COMPACT_ATOMS: atom_id res chain seq x y z
N MET A 1 -3.26 -50.02 58.11
CA MET A 1 -4.17 -49.12 57.39
C MET A 1 -5.57 -49.43 57.87
N ALA A 2 -6.17 -48.54 58.65
CA ALA A 2 -7.58 -48.67 58.99
C ALA A 2 -8.37 -48.20 57.76
N VAL A 3 -9.23 -49.07 57.23
CA VAL A 3 -10.18 -48.68 56.18
C VAL A 3 -11.32 -47.96 56.89
N GLU A 4 -11.53 -46.70 56.58
CA GLU A 4 -12.62 -45.91 57.13
C GLU A 4 -13.96 -46.46 56.64
N LYS A 5 -14.93 -46.57 57.55
CA LYS A 5 -16.21 -47.22 57.26
C LYS A 5 -17.14 -46.21 56.59
N MET A 6 -17.26 -46.29 55.27
CA MET A 6 -18.18 -45.44 54.51
C MET A 6 -19.63 -45.90 54.69
N HIS A 7 -20.54 -44.94 54.78
CA HIS A 7 -21.98 -45.19 54.89
C HIS A 7 -22.69 -44.60 53.68
N LEU A 8 -23.50 -45.40 52.98
CA LEU A 8 -24.36 -44.92 51.90
C LEU A 8 -25.54 -44.17 52.52
N VAL A 9 -25.69 -42.89 52.16
CA VAL A 9 -26.78 -42.02 52.64
C VAL A 9 -27.57 -41.50 51.45
N ASN A 10 -28.89 -41.57 51.56
CA ASN A 10 -29.81 -40.96 50.60
C ASN A 10 -30.18 -39.57 51.09
N ILE A 11 -29.93 -38.57 50.26
CA ILE A 11 -30.12 -37.16 50.61
C ILE A 11 -31.17 -36.56 49.67
N THR A 12 -32.16 -35.88 50.23
CA THR A 12 -33.19 -35.16 49.48
C THR A 12 -33.38 -33.77 50.07
N SER A 13 -33.39 -32.75 49.21
CA SER A 13 -33.68 -31.36 49.60
C SER A 13 -34.86 -30.83 48.79
N ARG A 14 -35.53 -29.81 49.31
CA ARG A 14 -36.53 -29.07 48.53
C ARG A 14 -35.80 -28.23 47.49
N LEU A 15 -36.37 -28.12 46.28
CA LEU A 15 -35.75 -27.40 45.17
C LEU A 15 -35.40 -25.94 45.52
N ASN A 16 -36.22 -25.28 46.34
CA ASN A 16 -36.01 -23.91 46.78
C ASN A 16 -34.85 -23.71 47.77
N ASN A 17 -34.27 -24.81 48.28
CA ASN A 17 -33.14 -24.82 49.22
C ASN A 17 -32.04 -25.76 48.72
N LEU A 18 -31.99 -26.03 47.41
CA LEU A 18 -31.03 -26.97 46.85
C LEU A 18 -29.62 -26.38 46.81
N ASP A 19 -29.49 -25.12 46.41
CA ASP A 19 -28.19 -24.46 46.22
C ASP A 19 -27.45 -24.31 47.56
N ASP A 20 -28.07 -23.66 48.55
CA ASP A 20 -27.51 -23.51 49.91
C ASP A 20 -27.13 -24.88 50.52
N PHE A 21 -27.96 -25.89 50.30
CA PHE A 21 -27.72 -27.23 50.80
C PHE A 21 -26.54 -27.95 50.12
N LEU A 22 -26.35 -27.73 48.81
CA LEU A 22 -25.22 -28.27 48.08
C LEU A 22 -23.92 -27.57 48.48
N GLU A 23 -23.94 -26.26 48.72
CA GLU A 23 -22.80 -25.52 49.28
C GLU A 23 -22.35 -26.11 50.62
N ASP A 24 -23.29 -26.30 51.55
CA ASP A 24 -23.02 -26.92 52.87
C ASP A 24 -22.38 -28.34 52.73
N ILE A 25 -22.86 -29.15 51.78
CA ILE A 25 -22.32 -30.49 51.52
C ILE A 25 -20.90 -30.43 50.99
N ILE A 26 -20.62 -29.51 50.06
CA ILE A 26 -19.30 -29.35 49.45
C ILE A 26 -18.30 -28.85 50.50
N GLU A 27 -18.71 -27.93 51.36
CA GLU A 27 -17.88 -27.42 52.47
C GLU A 27 -17.54 -28.50 53.49
N LEU A 28 -18.46 -29.44 53.76
CA LEU A 28 -18.23 -30.54 54.69
C LEU A 28 -17.09 -31.46 54.22
N GLY A 29 -16.89 -31.63 52.92
CA GLY A 29 -15.77 -32.37 52.32
C GLY A 29 -15.75 -33.90 52.55
N ASP A 30 -16.63 -34.43 53.40
CA ASP A 30 -16.65 -35.83 53.85
C ASP A 30 -17.63 -36.72 53.07
N ILE A 31 -18.16 -36.24 51.93
CA ILE A 31 -19.19 -36.94 51.14
C ILE A 31 -18.67 -37.21 49.73
N GLU A 32 -18.73 -38.48 49.30
CA GLU A 32 -18.46 -38.87 47.92
C GLU A 32 -19.79 -39.04 47.16
N PRO A 33 -20.09 -38.19 46.15
CA PRO A 33 -21.31 -38.30 45.39
C PRO A 33 -21.30 -39.56 44.51
N VAL A 34 -22.39 -40.32 44.58
CA VAL A 34 -22.62 -41.50 43.72
C VAL A 34 -23.80 -41.26 42.80
N ASP A 35 -23.81 -41.89 41.64
CA ASP A 35 -24.88 -41.73 40.65
C ASP A 35 -26.22 -42.25 41.19
N ALA A 36 -27.11 -41.31 41.52
CA ALA A 36 -28.43 -41.59 42.05
C ALA A 36 -29.30 -42.43 41.11
N PHE A 37 -29.19 -42.27 39.78
CA PHE A 37 -29.98 -43.07 38.83
C PHE A 37 -29.64 -44.55 38.92
N ASN A 38 -28.34 -44.86 39.01
CA ASN A 38 -27.86 -46.22 39.19
C ASN A 38 -28.24 -46.81 40.56
N GLN A 39 -28.28 -45.99 41.62
CA GLN A 39 -28.71 -46.42 42.96
C GLN A 39 -30.24 -46.65 43.06
N VAL A 40 -31.04 -45.84 42.37
CA VAL A 40 -32.50 -46.03 42.24
C VAL A 40 -32.81 -47.28 41.42
N ALA A 41 -32.13 -47.49 40.29
CA ALA A 41 -32.33 -48.66 39.44
C ALA A 41 -31.95 -49.99 40.13
N SER A 42 -30.90 -49.97 40.96
CA SER A 42 -30.43 -51.14 41.73
C SER A 42 -31.22 -51.40 43.03
N ARG A 43 -32.25 -50.60 43.33
CA ARG A 43 -33.06 -50.65 44.58
C ARG A 43 -32.29 -50.37 45.88
N ALA A 44 -31.07 -49.82 45.78
CA ALA A 44 -30.29 -49.37 46.93
C ALA A 44 -30.82 -48.04 47.49
N PHE A 45 -31.50 -47.24 46.66
CA PHE A 45 -32.25 -46.07 47.08
C PHE A 45 -33.68 -46.47 47.50
N SER A 46 -33.93 -46.64 48.80
CA SER A 46 -35.27 -46.98 49.32
C SER A 46 -35.78 -45.89 50.26
N ILE A 47 -36.86 -45.21 49.89
CA ILE A 47 -37.62 -44.33 50.79
C ILE A 47 -38.74 -45.16 51.43
N LYS A 48 -38.77 -45.20 52.75
CA LYS A 48 -39.84 -45.89 53.48
C LYS A 48 -41.12 -45.06 53.37
N ALA A 49 -42.15 -45.62 52.75
CA ALA A 49 -43.46 -44.99 52.66
C ALA A 49 -44.03 -44.76 54.08
N SER A 50 -44.08 -43.51 54.50
CA SER A 50 -44.67 -43.03 55.74
C SER A 50 -45.56 -41.83 55.41
N LYS A 51 -46.45 -41.42 56.33
CA LYS A 51 -47.30 -40.24 56.14
C LYS A 51 -46.50 -38.95 55.85
N GLU A 52 -45.23 -38.91 56.26
CA GLU A 52 -44.31 -37.79 56.07
C GLU A 52 -43.56 -37.83 54.72
N ASN A 53 -43.45 -39.01 54.09
CA ASN A 53 -42.64 -39.25 52.88
C ASN A 53 -43.47 -39.62 51.64
N VAL A 54 -44.80 -39.46 51.69
CA VAL A 54 -45.70 -39.80 50.58
C VAL A 54 -45.37 -38.98 49.34
N GLU A 55 -45.19 -37.67 49.51
CA GLU A 55 -44.85 -36.73 48.43
C GLU A 55 -43.51 -37.13 47.76
N LEU A 56 -42.49 -37.42 48.58
CA LEU A 56 -41.19 -37.88 48.07
C LEU A 56 -41.28 -39.20 47.28
N THR A 57 -42.22 -40.08 47.63
CA THR A 57 -42.41 -41.36 46.94
C THR A 57 -43.09 -41.17 45.58
N GLU A 58 -43.94 -40.15 45.45
CA GLU A 58 -44.60 -39.77 44.19
C GLU A 58 -43.60 -39.14 43.20
N ASP A 59 -42.74 -38.26 43.71
CA ASP A 59 -41.74 -37.51 42.92
C ASP A 59 -40.54 -38.34 42.44
N ILE A 60 -40.31 -39.56 42.96
CA ILE A 60 -39.24 -40.44 42.45
C ILE A 60 -39.39 -40.74 40.95
N SER A 61 -40.63 -40.75 40.46
CA SER A 61 -40.91 -41.02 39.05
C SER A 61 -40.53 -39.88 38.10
N THR A 62 -40.25 -38.69 38.63
CA THR A 62 -39.93 -37.47 37.87
C THR A 62 -38.46 -37.07 37.96
N ILE A 63 -37.60 -37.91 38.57
CA ILE A 63 -36.16 -37.66 38.69
C ILE A 63 -35.55 -37.48 37.29
N SER A 64 -34.93 -36.32 37.06
CA SER A 64 -34.20 -35.96 35.86
C SER A 64 -32.76 -35.59 36.20
N SER A 65 -31.88 -35.63 35.19
CA SER A 65 -30.51 -35.15 35.35
C SER A 65 -30.47 -33.63 35.23
N PHE A 66 -29.58 -32.99 35.98
CA PHE A 66 -29.24 -31.58 35.77
C PHE A 66 -28.67 -31.34 34.37
N GLU A 67 -28.94 -30.16 33.82
CA GLU A 67 -28.29 -29.72 32.59
C GLU A 67 -26.77 -29.58 32.84
N ARG A 68 -25.95 -29.99 31.87
CA ARG A 68 -24.51 -29.82 31.97
C ARG A 68 -24.19 -28.33 31.83
N SER A 69 -23.34 -27.82 32.73
CA SER A 69 -22.78 -26.47 32.65
C SER A 69 -22.21 -26.18 31.26
N ASP A 70 -22.43 -24.96 30.76
CA ASP A 70 -21.91 -24.55 29.47
C ASP A 70 -20.38 -24.55 29.48
N LYS A 71 -19.78 -25.30 28.55
CA LYS A 71 -18.32 -25.35 28.37
C LYS A 71 -17.73 -23.96 28.12
N SER A 72 -18.50 -23.06 27.51
CA SER A 72 -18.05 -21.71 27.20
C SER A 72 -17.66 -20.90 28.44
N ILE A 73 -18.32 -21.13 29.56
CA ILE A 73 -18.09 -20.41 30.82
C ILE A 73 -16.82 -20.92 31.49
N ILE A 74 -16.60 -22.23 31.44
CA ILE A 74 -15.37 -22.87 31.93
C ILE A 74 -14.15 -22.32 31.15
N ASP A 75 -14.27 -22.18 29.83
CA ASP A 75 -13.21 -21.61 28.99
C ASP A 75 -12.91 -20.15 29.36
N LYS A 76 -13.94 -19.32 29.58
CA LYS A 76 -13.78 -17.93 30.05
C LYS A 76 -13.10 -17.85 31.41
N LEU A 77 -13.49 -18.72 32.35
CA LEU A 77 -12.86 -18.80 33.68
C LEU A 77 -11.37 -19.16 33.59
N ASN A 78 -11.01 -20.13 32.75
CA ASN A 78 -9.61 -20.50 32.54
C ASN A 78 -8.80 -19.34 31.96
N LEU A 79 -9.34 -18.62 30.98
CA LEU A 79 -8.69 -17.43 30.41
C LEU A 79 -8.49 -16.33 31.45
N LEU A 80 -9.48 -16.06 32.29
CA LEU A 80 -9.37 -15.07 33.37
C LEU A 80 -8.35 -15.50 34.43
N LYS A 81 -8.35 -16.78 34.80
CA LYS A 81 -7.37 -17.35 35.73
C LYS A 81 -5.94 -17.18 35.21
N ASP A 82 -5.71 -17.49 33.94
CA ASP A 82 -4.41 -17.33 33.28
C ASP A 82 -4.00 -15.85 33.16
N LEU A 83 -4.98 -14.97 32.88
CA LEU A 83 -4.76 -13.53 32.78
C LEU A 83 -4.24 -12.95 34.09
N PHE A 84 -4.88 -13.30 35.21
CA PHE A 84 -4.55 -12.80 36.53
C PHE A 84 -3.51 -13.65 37.28
N LYS A 85 -3.07 -14.77 36.70
CA LYS A 85 -2.17 -15.74 37.34
C LYS A 85 -2.69 -16.17 38.72
N ILE A 86 -3.98 -16.46 38.79
CA ILE A 86 -4.60 -16.93 40.03
C ILE A 86 -4.22 -18.39 40.22
N ASP A 87 -3.40 -18.66 41.23
CA ASP A 87 -3.11 -20.02 41.65
C ASP A 87 -4.37 -20.67 42.23
N SER A 88 -4.55 -21.97 41.99
CA SER A 88 -5.70 -22.75 42.47
C SER A 88 -5.75 -22.95 43.99
N SER A 89 -5.12 -22.08 44.78
CA SER A 89 -5.17 -22.19 46.24
C SER A 89 -6.62 -22.13 46.69
N ALA A 90 -7.08 -23.18 47.36
CA ALA A 90 -8.43 -23.25 47.90
C ALA A 90 -8.69 -21.99 48.74
N SER A 91 -9.62 -21.15 48.28
CA SER A 91 -10.17 -20.09 49.12
C SER A 91 -10.80 -20.77 50.33
N GLU A 92 -10.52 -20.26 51.53
CA GLU A 92 -11.13 -20.78 52.77
C GLU A 92 -12.67 -20.71 52.74
N ASN A 93 -13.25 -19.91 51.83
CA ASN A 93 -14.68 -19.88 51.53
C ASN A 93 -14.90 -19.79 50.01
N PRO A 94 -15.21 -20.88 49.31
CA PRO A 94 -15.56 -20.85 47.89
C PRO A 94 -16.97 -20.28 47.72
N LYS A 95 -17.07 -19.00 47.32
CA LYS A 95 -18.38 -18.42 46.97
C LYS A 95 -18.79 -18.87 45.57
N HIS A 96 -20.05 -19.28 45.42
CA HIS A 96 -20.65 -19.47 44.11
C HIS A 96 -20.64 -18.15 43.33
N ILE A 97 -20.05 -18.17 42.13
CA ILE A 97 -20.05 -17.04 41.20
C ILE A 97 -21.07 -17.36 40.11
N SER A 98 -22.01 -16.44 39.87
CA SER A 98 -23.01 -16.66 38.83
C SER A 98 -22.39 -16.60 37.43
N GLU A 99 -22.98 -17.35 36.49
CA GLU A 99 -22.60 -17.32 35.08
C GLU A 99 -22.64 -15.90 34.49
N SER A 100 -23.63 -15.10 34.89
CA SER A 100 -23.77 -13.70 34.46
C SER A 100 -22.63 -12.79 34.94
N ASP A 101 -22.10 -13.02 36.13
CA ASP A 101 -21.00 -12.22 36.67
C ASP A 101 -19.70 -12.52 35.93
N ILE A 102 -19.46 -13.80 35.60
CA ILE A 102 -18.32 -14.25 34.79
C ILE A 102 -18.40 -13.61 33.40
N ASP A 103 -19.59 -13.62 32.79
CA ASP A 103 -19.80 -13.05 31.46
C ASP A 103 -19.62 -11.54 31.45
N SER A 104 -20.14 -10.83 32.44
CA SER A 104 -19.93 -9.38 32.57
C SER A 104 -18.43 -9.07 32.69
N LEU A 105 -17.73 -9.74 33.62
CA LEU A 105 -16.32 -9.52 33.85
C LEU A 105 -15.47 -9.84 32.60
N TYR A 106 -15.78 -10.95 31.92
CA TYR A 106 -15.10 -11.33 30.69
C TYR A 106 -15.31 -10.28 29.60
N ASN A 107 -16.54 -9.81 29.41
CA ASN A 107 -16.86 -8.81 28.38
C ASN A 107 -16.17 -7.47 28.66
N ASP A 108 -16.11 -7.04 29.91
CA ASP A 108 -15.40 -5.82 30.33
C ASP A 108 -13.90 -5.90 30.02
N LEU A 109 -13.30 -7.08 30.21
CA LEU A 109 -11.88 -7.32 30.01
C LEU A 109 -11.51 -7.76 28.58
N LYS A 110 -12.47 -8.16 27.76
CA LYS A 110 -12.24 -8.73 26.43
C LYS A 110 -11.35 -7.85 25.56
N ALA A 111 -11.65 -6.55 25.50
CA ALA A 111 -10.86 -5.60 24.72
C ALA A 111 -9.40 -5.51 25.19
N LEU A 112 -9.16 -5.64 26.50
CA LEU A 112 -7.81 -5.63 27.08
C LEU A 112 -7.09 -6.95 26.82
N ILE A 113 -7.79 -8.08 26.90
CA ILE A 113 -7.26 -9.41 26.57
C ILE A 113 -6.82 -9.46 25.10
N ASP A 114 -7.69 -9.03 24.19
CA ASP A 114 -7.39 -8.99 22.76
C ASP A 114 -6.17 -8.10 22.47
N ARG A 115 -6.10 -6.93 23.13
CA ARG A 115 -4.96 -6.02 22.99
C ARG A 115 -3.66 -6.64 23.53
N LYS A 116 -3.71 -7.30 24.69
CA LYS A 116 -2.55 -8.01 25.26
C LYS A 116 -2.05 -9.07 24.28
N ASN A 117 -2.94 -9.88 23.72
CA ASN A 117 -2.57 -10.94 22.80
C ASN A 117 -1.91 -10.39 21.54
N LYS A 118 -2.46 -9.33 20.94
CA LYS A 118 -1.83 -8.63 19.81
C LYS A 118 -0.43 -8.11 20.14
N LEU A 119 -0.25 -7.50 21.31
CA LEU A 119 1.07 -7.00 21.74
C LEU A 119 2.07 -8.13 21.96
N ILE A 120 1.63 -9.30 22.42
CA ILE A 120 2.48 -10.49 22.54
C ILE A 120 2.90 -11.01 21.17
N GLU A 121 1.98 -11.10 20.21
CA GLU A 121 2.29 -11.50 18.84
C GLU A 121 3.28 -10.51 18.18
N GLU A 122 3.03 -9.20 18.28
CA GLU A 122 3.93 -8.17 17.77
C GLU A 122 5.32 -8.26 18.43
N LYS A 123 5.36 -8.48 19.74
CA LYS A 123 6.61 -8.69 20.48
C LYS A 123 7.37 -9.89 19.94
N ASN A 124 6.71 -11.04 19.74
CA ASN A 124 7.36 -12.25 19.24
C ASN A 124 7.93 -12.03 17.83
N ILE A 125 7.19 -11.34 16.95
CA ILE A 125 7.68 -10.97 15.60
C ILE A 125 8.92 -10.08 15.69
N LEU A 126 8.93 -9.10 16.61
CA LEU A 126 10.08 -8.21 16.81
C LEU A 126 11.28 -8.94 17.40
N GLU A 127 11.07 -9.89 18.31
CA GLU A 127 12.14 -10.74 18.86
C GLU A 127 12.75 -11.61 17.76
N GLU A 128 11.94 -12.27 16.93
CA GLU A 128 12.42 -13.04 15.78
C GLU A 128 13.20 -12.15 14.80
N TYR A 129 12.68 -10.97 14.49
CA TYR A 129 13.37 -10.01 13.62
C TYR A 129 14.72 -9.58 14.21
N LYS A 130 14.78 -9.33 15.52
CA LYS A 130 16.02 -8.97 16.22
C LYS A 130 17.04 -10.11 16.15
N ASP A 131 16.63 -11.34 16.45
CA ASP A 131 17.51 -12.51 16.42
C ASP A 131 18.08 -12.72 15.02
N ASN A 132 17.26 -12.54 13.98
CA ASN A 132 17.65 -12.58 12.58
C ASN A 132 18.70 -11.51 12.23
N LEU A 133 18.55 -10.28 12.74
CA LEU A 133 19.55 -9.23 12.56
C LEU A 133 20.86 -9.54 13.31
N GLU A 134 20.79 -10.16 14.48
CA GLU A 134 21.98 -10.59 15.22
C GLU A 134 22.75 -11.69 14.47
N VAL A 135 22.07 -12.58 13.74
CA VAL A 135 22.71 -13.54 12.82
C VAL A 135 23.49 -12.79 11.74
N LEU A 136 22.88 -11.83 11.05
CA LEU A 136 23.56 -11.07 9.99
C LEU A 136 24.79 -10.32 10.51
N ASN A 137 24.67 -9.68 11.68
CA ASN A 137 25.75 -8.93 12.29
C ASN A 137 26.94 -9.83 12.69
N ARG A 138 26.67 -11.07 13.13
CA ARG A 138 27.73 -12.06 13.42
C ARG A 138 28.60 -12.37 12.20
N TYR A 139 28.03 -12.33 11.00
CA TYR A 139 28.76 -12.53 9.74
C TYR A 139 29.23 -11.22 9.10
N GLY A 140 29.13 -10.09 9.78
CA GLY A 140 29.57 -8.78 9.27
C GLY A 140 28.68 -8.20 8.16
N ILE A 141 27.47 -8.73 7.98
CA ILE A 141 26.54 -8.28 6.94
C ILE A 141 25.74 -7.07 7.44
N ASP A 142 25.94 -5.91 6.81
CA ASP A 142 25.14 -4.71 7.10
C ASP A 142 23.82 -4.72 6.33
N ILE A 143 22.74 -5.10 7.00
CA ILE A 143 21.39 -5.13 6.44
C ILE A 143 20.97 -3.81 5.81
N ARG A 144 21.47 -2.65 6.29
CA ARG A 144 21.11 -1.35 5.74
C ARG A 144 21.60 -1.19 4.30
N LYS A 145 22.76 -1.77 3.98
CA LYS A 145 23.28 -1.76 2.61
C LYS A 145 22.39 -2.60 1.70
N ILE A 146 21.93 -3.75 2.17
CA ILE A 146 21.05 -4.65 1.42
C ILE A 146 19.66 -4.02 1.21
N LYS A 147 19.08 -3.39 2.24
CA LYS A 147 17.75 -2.75 2.12
C LYS A 147 17.71 -1.54 1.20
N ASN A 148 18.86 -0.93 0.94
CA ASN A 148 18.99 0.29 0.13
C ASN A 148 19.50 0.01 -1.30
N LEU A 149 19.46 -1.24 -1.75
CA LEU A 149 19.72 -1.58 -3.16
C LEU A 149 18.58 -1.08 -4.05
N ASN A 150 18.91 -0.56 -5.22
CA ASN A 150 17.93 0.03 -6.14
C ASN A 150 17.37 -0.97 -7.15
N TYR A 151 18.14 -2.00 -7.51
CA TYR A 151 17.85 -2.95 -8.58
C TYR A 151 17.77 -4.40 -8.12
N PHE A 152 17.95 -4.66 -6.82
CA PHE A 152 17.89 -6.00 -6.25
C PHE A 152 16.87 -6.08 -5.12
N ASP A 153 16.02 -7.09 -5.21
CA ASP A 153 15.15 -7.48 -4.10
C ASP A 153 15.91 -8.35 -3.09
N HIS A 154 15.50 -8.27 -1.83
CA HIS A 154 16.09 -9.06 -0.76
C HIS A 154 15.01 -9.78 0.05
N ARG A 155 15.33 -10.99 0.52
CA ARG A 155 14.51 -11.76 1.45
C ARG A 155 15.40 -12.42 2.49
N PHE A 156 14.94 -12.41 3.73
CA PHE A 156 15.57 -13.10 4.84
C PHE A 156 14.53 -14.03 5.47
N GLY A 157 14.93 -15.24 5.83
CA GLY A 157 14.07 -16.16 6.56
C GLY A 157 14.75 -17.51 6.79
N GLU A 158 14.10 -18.34 7.58
CA GLU A 158 14.49 -19.73 7.78
C GLU A 158 13.87 -20.61 6.69
N VAL A 159 14.60 -21.64 6.28
CA VAL A 159 14.13 -22.62 5.30
C VAL A 159 14.19 -24.00 5.94
N SER A 160 13.10 -24.76 5.83
CA SER A 160 13.05 -26.14 6.28
C SER A 160 14.06 -27.02 5.52
N LYS A 161 14.38 -28.20 6.05
CA LYS A 161 15.30 -29.15 5.39
C LYS A 161 14.85 -29.49 3.96
N ASP A 162 13.55 -29.69 3.76
CA ASP A 162 12.97 -29.98 2.45
C ASP A 162 13.03 -28.77 1.52
N GLY A 163 12.71 -27.57 2.04
CA GLY A 163 12.84 -26.33 1.28
C GLY A 163 14.29 -26.07 0.83
N ARG A 164 15.27 -26.39 1.68
CA ARG A 164 16.69 -26.29 1.34
C ARG A 164 17.06 -27.22 0.18
N TYR A 165 16.52 -28.43 0.15
CA TYR A 165 16.74 -29.37 -0.95
C TYR A 165 16.13 -28.86 -2.27
N ILE A 166 14.93 -28.29 -2.22
CA ILE A 166 14.27 -27.68 -3.39
C ILE A 166 15.10 -26.50 -3.92
N LEU A 167 15.57 -25.61 -3.04
CA LEU A 167 16.45 -24.50 -3.42
C LEU A 167 17.75 -25.01 -4.03
N LYS A 168 18.39 -26.00 -3.39
CA LYS A 168 19.64 -26.62 -3.86
C LYS A 168 19.54 -27.11 -5.31
N ASN A 169 18.43 -27.73 -5.68
CA ASN A 169 18.23 -28.28 -7.02
C ASN A 169 17.85 -27.23 -8.07
N ASN A 170 17.56 -26.00 -7.67
CA ASN A 170 17.12 -24.92 -8.57
C ASN A 170 18.05 -23.71 -8.58
N TYR A 171 19.24 -23.78 -7.95
CA TYR A 171 20.19 -22.66 -7.90
C TYR A 171 20.52 -22.11 -9.28
N ASP A 172 20.81 -22.99 -10.25
CA ASP A 172 21.21 -22.58 -11.60
C ASP A 172 20.09 -21.83 -12.36
N ASN A 173 18.84 -21.99 -11.94
CA ASN A 173 17.67 -21.39 -12.57
C ASN A 173 17.19 -20.11 -11.86
N LEU A 174 17.77 -19.76 -10.72
CA LEU A 174 17.40 -18.57 -9.94
C LEU A 174 18.46 -17.48 -10.12
N PRO A 175 18.12 -16.31 -10.71
CA PRO A 175 19.03 -15.18 -10.79
C PRO A 175 19.12 -14.49 -9.42
N SER A 176 19.68 -15.17 -8.44
CA SER A 176 19.68 -14.74 -7.04
C SER A 176 20.94 -15.21 -6.32
N LEU A 177 21.51 -14.33 -5.50
CA LEU A 177 22.55 -14.71 -4.54
C LEU A 177 21.87 -15.26 -3.28
N ILE A 178 22.13 -16.52 -2.94
CA ILE A 178 21.60 -17.15 -1.74
C ILE A 178 22.75 -17.37 -0.75
N LEU A 179 22.59 -16.81 0.44
CA LEU A 179 23.57 -16.88 1.52
C LEU A 179 23.04 -17.80 2.63
N HIS A 180 23.81 -18.83 2.96
CA HIS A 180 23.49 -19.74 4.07
C HIS A 180 24.18 -19.27 5.35
N LEU A 181 23.40 -19.06 6.41
CA LEU A 181 23.86 -18.44 7.66
C LEU A 181 23.94 -19.43 8.84
N ASP A 182 23.95 -20.74 8.58
CA ASP A 182 23.72 -21.83 9.54
C ASP A 182 24.98 -22.49 10.14
N GLY A 183 26.17 -21.87 10.05
CA GLY A 183 27.34 -22.34 10.80
C GLY A 183 28.70 -21.86 10.30
N SER A 184 28.84 -21.61 9.00
CA SER A 184 30.00 -20.94 8.42
C SER A 184 29.63 -20.31 7.08
N LEU A 185 29.56 -19.00 7.05
CA LEU A 185 29.55 -18.25 5.81
C LEU A 185 31.01 -18.16 5.33
N ASP A 186 31.28 -18.55 4.08
CA ASP A 186 32.61 -18.46 3.50
C ASP A 186 32.88 -17.05 2.97
N ASP A 187 34.15 -16.63 3.01
CA ASP A 187 34.58 -15.30 2.55
C ASP A 187 34.23 -15.05 1.08
N ILE A 188 34.13 -16.10 0.28
CA ILE A 188 33.73 -16.02 -1.14
C ILE A 188 32.29 -15.53 -1.26
N SER A 189 31.36 -16.06 -0.45
CA SER A 189 29.96 -15.63 -0.45
C SER A 189 29.81 -14.16 0.00
N LEU A 190 30.62 -13.72 0.95
CA LEU A 190 30.70 -12.30 1.35
C LEU A 190 31.25 -11.43 0.22
N GLY A 191 32.27 -11.90 -0.50
CA GLY A 191 32.81 -11.23 -1.69
C GLY A 191 31.76 -11.04 -2.77
N TYR A 192 30.96 -12.06 -3.07
CA TYR A 192 29.84 -11.93 -4.04
C TYR A 192 28.77 -10.95 -3.59
N LEU A 193 28.51 -10.85 -2.28
CA LEU A 193 27.58 -9.84 -1.76
C LEU A 193 28.13 -8.43 -1.97
N ASP A 194 29.41 -8.20 -1.69
CA ASP A 194 30.06 -6.91 -1.91
C ASP A 194 30.10 -6.53 -3.40
N GLU A 195 30.37 -7.49 -4.29
CA GLU A 195 30.30 -7.31 -5.75
C GLU A 195 28.89 -6.91 -6.20
N LEU A 196 27.85 -7.57 -5.68
CA LEU A 196 26.46 -7.25 -6.00
C LEU A 196 26.09 -5.83 -5.55
N ILE A 197 26.51 -5.43 -4.35
CA ILE A 197 26.30 -4.06 -3.85
C ILE A 197 27.04 -3.04 -4.73
N ALA A 198 28.27 -3.35 -5.17
CA ALA A 198 29.02 -2.49 -6.07
C ALA A 198 28.35 -2.36 -7.44
N LEU A 199 27.86 -3.47 -7.99
CA LEU A 199 27.15 -3.53 -9.26
C LEU A 199 25.86 -2.69 -9.24
N ASP A 200 25.07 -2.77 -8.16
CA ASP A 200 23.87 -1.95 -7.98
C ASP A 200 24.20 -0.45 -8.00
N LYS A 201 25.25 -0.06 -7.28
CA LYS A 201 25.72 1.33 -7.22
C LYS A 201 26.22 1.83 -8.58
N GLU A 202 26.99 1.03 -9.29
CA GLU A 202 27.49 1.37 -10.62
C GLU A 202 26.35 1.48 -11.62
N THR A 203 25.38 0.56 -11.58
CA THR A 203 24.17 0.60 -12.42
C THR A 203 23.35 1.85 -12.15
N SER A 204 23.17 2.21 -10.87
CA SER A 204 22.48 3.44 -10.45
C SER A 204 23.16 4.68 -11.00
N LYS A 205 24.50 4.71 -10.97
CA LYS A 205 25.29 5.82 -11.51
C LYS A 205 25.15 5.90 -13.03
N LEU A 206 25.33 4.79 -13.74
CA LEU A 206 25.19 4.72 -15.20
C LEU A 206 23.80 5.16 -15.66
N ARG A 207 22.75 4.77 -14.92
CA ARG A 207 21.37 5.21 -15.18
C ARG A 207 21.26 6.72 -15.08
N THR A 208 21.76 7.30 -13.98
CA THR A 208 21.73 8.75 -13.74
C THR A 208 22.51 9.51 -14.83
N ASP A 209 23.70 9.03 -15.18
CA ASP A 209 24.54 9.63 -16.23
C ASP A 209 23.83 9.56 -17.59
N THR A 210 23.19 8.45 -17.92
CA THR A 210 22.40 8.28 -19.14
C THR A 210 21.23 9.25 -19.18
N ASP A 211 20.47 9.35 -18.10
CA ASP A 211 19.31 10.25 -18.01
C ASP A 211 19.74 11.73 -18.15
N ASN A 212 20.91 12.10 -17.61
CA ASN A 212 21.51 13.42 -17.78
C ASN A 212 21.91 13.70 -19.23
N ILE A 213 22.58 12.76 -19.90
CA ILE A 213 22.95 12.89 -21.32
C ILE A 213 21.70 13.07 -22.18
N VAL A 214 20.69 12.21 -22.01
CA VAL A 214 19.44 12.29 -22.77
C VAL A 214 18.74 13.64 -22.55
N SER A 215 18.75 14.15 -21.32
CA SER A 215 18.14 15.45 -21.00
C SER A 215 18.90 16.61 -21.63
N ASN A 216 20.23 16.58 -21.60
CA ASN A 216 21.09 17.59 -22.22
C ASN A 216 20.94 17.60 -23.75
N GLU A 217 20.92 16.44 -24.39
CA GLU A 217 20.74 16.33 -25.84
C GLU A 217 19.36 16.85 -26.28
N LYS A 218 18.31 16.59 -25.49
CA LYS A 218 16.98 17.19 -25.73
C LYS A 218 17.04 18.71 -25.65
N ALA A 219 17.65 19.27 -24.61
CA ALA A 219 17.78 20.72 -24.46
C ALA A 219 18.57 21.35 -25.63
N ASN A 220 19.71 20.76 -25.98
CA ASN A 220 20.53 21.20 -27.11
C ASN A 220 19.76 21.15 -28.44
N THR A 221 18.98 20.09 -28.68
CA THR A 221 18.15 19.99 -29.88
C THR A 221 17.13 21.13 -29.96
N PHE A 222 16.48 21.47 -28.84
CA PHE A 222 15.57 22.62 -28.79
C PHE A 222 16.29 23.95 -29.05
N ASP A 223 17.49 24.14 -28.50
CA ASP A 223 18.29 25.34 -28.73
C ASP A 223 18.71 25.47 -30.21
N VAL A 224 19.15 24.37 -30.83
CA VAL A 224 19.51 24.33 -32.26
C VAL A 224 18.29 24.65 -33.14
N ILE A 225 17.12 24.08 -32.83
CA ILE A 225 15.87 24.39 -33.55
C ILE A 225 15.54 25.88 -33.42
N ALA A 226 15.58 26.44 -32.21
CA ALA A 226 15.30 27.86 -31.98
C ALA A 226 16.29 28.79 -32.73
N GLN A 227 17.57 28.42 -32.78
CA GLN A 227 18.58 29.15 -33.55
C GLN A 227 18.32 29.07 -35.06
N LEU A 228 17.96 27.90 -35.56
CA LEU A 228 17.60 27.70 -36.97
C LEU A 228 16.36 28.53 -37.34
N ASP A 229 15.31 28.52 -36.52
CA ASP A 229 14.10 29.31 -36.74
C ASP A 229 14.40 30.82 -36.75
N LYS A 230 15.24 31.28 -35.82
CA LYS A 230 15.68 32.68 -35.76
C LYS A 230 16.47 33.06 -37.01
N LYS A 231 17.41 32.22 -37.44
CA LYS A 231 18.25 32.44 -38.62
C LYS A 231 17.43 32.37 -39.92
N TYR A 232 16.49 31.44 -40.01
CA TYR A 232 15.57 31.35 -41.13
C TYR A 232 14.75 32.64 -41.21
N SER A 233 14.11 33.04 -40.10
CA SER A 233 13.32 34.27 -40.03
C SER A 233 14.09 35.53 -40.41
N SER A 234 15.35 35.67 -39.97
CA SER A 234 16.19 36.80 -40.37
C SER A 234 16.49 36.77 -41.86
N LEU A 235 16.85 35.60 -42.41
CA LEU A 235 17.19 35.46 -43.83
C LEU A 235 15.99 35.75 -44.74
N THR A 236 14.78 35.33 -44.33
CA THR A 236 13.55 35.64 -45.08
C THR A 236 13.26 37.14 -45.06
N LYS A 237 13.48 37.79 -43.90
CA LYS A 237 13.34 39.24 -43.78
C LYS A 237 14.35 39.98 -44.65
N ASP A 238 15.62 39.60 -44.58
CA ASP A 238 16.70 40.22 -45.37
C ASP A 238 16.43 40.08 -46.87
N LYS A 239 16.00 38.90 -47.34
CA LYS A 239 15.61 38.69 -48.75
C LYS A 239 14.37 39.49 -49.14
N SER A 240 13.38 39.61 -48.25
CA SER A 240 12.20 40.43 -48.49
C SER A 240 12.57 41.91 -48.62
N ASP A 241 13.46 42.39 -47.76
CA ASP A 241 13.96 43.76 -47.77
C ASP A 241 14.78 44.05 -49.03
N GLU A 242 15.61 43.09 -49.48
CA GLU A 242 16.33 43.15 -50.75
C GLU A 242 15.38 43.27 -51.95
N VAL A 243 14.37 42.39 -52.04
CA VAL A 243 13.36 42.43 -53.10
C VAL A 243 12.61 43.76 -53.09
N TYR A 244 12.23 44.25 -51.92
CA TYR A 244 11.54 45.55 -51.78
C TYR A 244 12.42 46.70 -52.27
N SER A 245 13.71 46.71 -51.91
CA SER A 245 14.67 47.73 -52.36
C SER A 245 14.88 47.73 -53.87
N ASN A 246 14.92 46.54 -54.49
CA ASN A 246 15.04 46.38 -55.93
C ASN A 246 13.80 46.93 -56.65
N ILE A 247 12.59 46.61 -56.16
CA ILE A 247 11.34 47.13 -56.71
C ILE A 247 11.29 48.66 -56.63
N LEU A 248 11.71 49.25 -55.50
CA LEU A 248 11.79 50.70 -55.34
C LEU A 248 12.76 51.34 -56.34
N SER A 249 13.97 50.80 -56.46
CA SER A 249 14.98 51.31 -57.38
C SER A 249 14.53 51.22 -58.85
N GLU A 250 13.87 50.12 -59.23
CA GLU A 250 13.32 49.95 -60.58
C GLU A 250 12.16 50.94 -60.83
N GLY A 251 11.31 51.17 -59.81
CA GLY A 251 10.26 52.18 -59.85
C GLY A 251 10.80 53.60 -60.03
N GLU A 252 11.90 53.95 -59.35
CA GLU A 252 12.57 55.26 -59.51
C GLU A 252 13.17 55.45 -60.89
N LEU A 253 13.83 54.42 -61.44
CA LEU A 253 14.35 54.45 -62.81
C LEU A 253 13.23 54.69 -63.82
N ARG A 254 12.14 53.93 -63.70
CA ARG A 254 10.99 54.02 -64.60
C ARG A 254 10.26 55.35 -64.47
N LYS A 255 10.17 55.91 -63.26
CA LYS A 255 9.66 57.27 -63.04
C LYS A 255 10.50 58.29 -63.80
N LYS A 256 11.84 58.19 -63.73
CA LYS A 256 12.75 59.08 -64.42
C LYS A 256 12.62 58.97 -65.95
N GLU A 257 12.50 57.75 -66.47
CA GLU A 257 12.23 57.51 -67.90
C GLU A 257 10.94 58.20 -68.36
N ILE A 258 9.86 58.07 -67.59
CA ILE A 258 8.58 58.72 -67.88
C ILE A 258 8.72 60.25 -67.83
N GLU A 259 9.45 60.80 -66.85
CA GLU A 259 9.71 62.23 -66.75
C GLU A 259 10.49 62.76 -67.96
N ASP A 260 11.51 62.02 -68.41
CA ASP A 260 12.30 62.34 -69.60
C ASP A 260 11.47 62.26 -70.88
N GLU A 261 10.65 61.21 -71.04
CA GLU A 261 9.71 61.08 -72.17
C GLU A 261 8.69 62.22 -72.20
N TYR A 262 8.11 62.55 -71.04
CA TYR A 262 7.17 63.66 -70.91
C TYR A 262 7.82 64.99 -71.31
N LYS A 263 9.05 65.23 -70.87
CA LYS A 263 9.81 66.42 -71.22
C LYS A 263 10.09 66.49 -72.73
N GLN A 264 10.52 65.38 -73.34
CA GLN A 264 10.73 65.32 -74.80
C GLN A 264 9.43 65.58 -75.57
N MET A 265 8.31 65.04 -75.10
CA MET A 265 7.01 65.26 -75.73
C MET A 265 6.58 66.72 -75.62
N LYS A 266 6.79 67.34 -74.46
CA LYS A 266 6.56 68.77 -74.24
C LYS A 266 7.43 69.62 -75.16
N ASP A 267 8.73 69.36 -75.24
CA ASP A 267 9.65 70.10 -76.12
C ASP A 267 9.26 69.96 -77.60
N LYS A 268 8.77 68.79 -78.02
CA LYS A 268 8.24 68.59 -79.39
C LYS A 268 6.97 69.41 -79.62
N LEU A 269 6.04 69.41 -78.66
CA LEU A 269 4.82 70.21 -78.72
C LEU A 269 5.14 71.71 -78.80
N ASP A 270 6.07 72.19 -77.97
CA ASP A 270 6.52 73.58 -77.96
C ASP A 270 7.14 73.96 -79.32
N ARG A 271 7.97 73.09 -79.93
CA ARG A 271 8.52 73.32 -81.28
C ARG A 271 7.47 73.33 -82.39
N ILE A 272 6.47 72.45 -82.31
CA ILE A 272 5.37 72.44 -83.29
C ILE A 272 4.58 73.75 -83.16
N TYR A 273 4.32 74.18 -81.93
CA TYR A 273 3.65 75.44 -81.65
C TYR A 273 4.47 76.63 -82.17
N GLU A 274 5.76 76.71 -81.90
CA GLU A 274 6.62 77.80 -82.40
C GLU A 274 6.73 77.84 -83.93
N ASN A 275 6.95 76.70 -84.59
CA ASN A 275 7.22 76.68 -86.04
C ASN A 275 5.97 76.76 -86.92
N TYR A 276 4.83 76.27 -86.43
CA TYR A 276 3.63 76.17 -87.25
C TYR A 276 2.48 77.03 -86.73
N SER A 277 2.60 77.72 -85.59
CA SER A 277 1.51 78.60 -85.12
C SER A 277 1.25 79.75 -86.10
N GLU A 278 2.30 80.40 -86.61
CA GLU A 278 2.14 81.48 -87.58
C GLU A 278 1.59 80.97 -88.91
N ASP A 279 2.09 79.83 -89.41
CA ASP A 279 1.61 79.22 -90.66
C ASP A 279 0.17 78.70 -90.55
N ILE A 280 -0.19 78.05 -89.44
CA ILE A 280 -1.57 77.58 -89.20
C ILE A 280 -2.51 78.77 -89.01
N VAL A 281 -2.09 79.81 -88.28
CA VAL A 281 -2.89 81.04 -88.12
C VAL A 281 -3.00 81.77 -89.46
N SER A 282 -1.94 81.79 -90.27
CA SER A 282 -1.92 82.35 -91.62
C SER A 282 -2.83 81.58 -92.56
N ASP A 283 -2.77 80.25 -92.58
CA ASP A 283 -3.59 79.37 -93.43
C ASP A 283 -5.08 79.40 -93.03
N ILE A 284 -5.38 79.47 -91.74
CA ILE A 284 -6.75 79.67 -91.26
C ILE A 284 -7.23 81.08 -91.62
N SER A 285 -6.40 82.10 -91.42
CA SER A 285 -6.75 83.48 -91.76
C SER A 285 -6.94 83.65 -93.27
N SER A 286 -6.09 83.04 -94.09
CA SER A 286 -6.18 83.07 -95.55
C SER A 286 -7.38 82.27 -96.05
N SER A 287 -7.69 81.11 -95.47
CA SER A 287 -8.89 80.34 -95.80
C SER A 287 -10.18 81.10 -95.46
N ILE A 288 -10.22 81.80 -94.32
CA ILE A 288 -11.35 82.67 -93.93
C ILE A 288 -11.45 83.89 -94.87
N LEU A 289 -10.32 84.46 -95.30
CA LEU A 289 -10.29 85.60 -96.22
C LEU A 289 -10.61 85.21 -97.68
N GLU A 290 -10.29 83.99 -98.10
CA GLU A 290 -10.62 83.44 -99.43
C GLU A 290 -12.08 83.02 -99.54
N GLU A 291 -12.69 82.50 -98.48
CA GLU A 291 -14.15 82.26 -98.43
C GLU A 291 -14.95 83.57 -98.33
N GLY A 292 -14.37 84.65 -97.80
CA GLY A 292 -15.01 85.96 -97.68
C GLY A 292 -15.01 86.83 -98.95
N ASN A 293 -14.31 86.43 -100.02
CA ASN A 293 -14.14 87.21 -101.26
C ASN A 293 -14.67 86.51 -102.53
N LYS A 294 -15.60 85.55 -102.38
CA LYS A 294 -16.39 84.98 -103.49
C LYS A 294 -17.85 85.42 -103.45
#